data_AF-A0A151SBQ5-F1
#
_entry.id   AF-A0A151SBQ5-F1
#
_cell.length_a   1.000
_cell.length_b   1.000
_cell.length_c   1.000
_cell.angle_alpha   90.00
_cell.angle_beta   90.00
_cell.angle_gamma   90.00
#
_symmetry.space_group_name_H-M   'P 1'
#
loop_
_entity.id
_entity.type
_entity.pdbx_description
1 polymer ?
#
loop_
_entity_poly.entity_id
_entity_poly.type
_entity_poly.pdbx_seq_one_letter_code
_entity_poly.pdbx_strand_id
1 'polypeptide(L)'
;KRKHNHIKSLKDPTSTLVDTQVGLDKVAIDYYIDLFKAKVVDTQPIVSVIKSRITNEDNISLMSPIIKEEVHLAILQMHVDKAPSPIVFNLGFYKHFFPITLNDMNIVLIPKIENPNIIKNFKPIVLCNVIYKILAKNLANRLKSLLAKCISM
;
A
#
# COMPACT_ATOMS: atom_id res chain seq x y z
N LYS A 1 -14.03 21.25 -19.58
CA LYS A 1 -12.55 21.26 -19.68
C LYS A 1 -11.96 20.64 -18.40
N ARG A 2 -11.37 19.43 -18.46
CA ARG A 2 -10.62 18.86 -17.33
C ARG A 2 -9.31 19.65 -17.18
N LYS A 3 -9.19 20.44 -16.10
CA LYS A 3 -7.89 21.05 -15.73
C LYS A 3 -6.95 19.92 -15.33
N HIS A 4 -5.89 19.72 -16.09
CA HIS A 4 -4.78 18.85 -15.69
C HIS A 4 -4.00 19.63 -14.63
N ASN A 5 -4.11 19.22 -13.37
CA ASN A 5 -3.39 19.84 -12.27
C ASN A 5 -1.95 19.32 -12.32
N HIS A 6 -1.03 20.13 -12.86
CA HIS A 6 0.40 19.88 -12.79
C HIS A 6 0.98 20.58 -11.56
N ILE A 7 1.78 19.85 -10.79
CA ILE A 7 2.58 20.44 -9.71
C ILE A 7 3.66 21.28 -10.38
N LYS A 8 3.61 22.60 -10.18
CA LYS A 8 4.58 23.53 -10.77
C LYS A 8 5.90 23.54 -10.02
N SER A 9 5.84 23.41 -8.70
CA SER A 9 7.02 23.39 -7.84
C SER A 9 6.72 22.78 -6.48
N LEU A 10 7.78 22.26 -5.84
CA LEU A 10 7.78 21.80 -4.46
C LEU A 10 8.99 22.38 -3.73
N LYS A 11 8.87 22.56 -2.43
CA LYS A 11 10.01 22.80 -1.55
C LYS A 11 10.60 21.47 -1.12
N ASP A 12 11.91 21.37 -1.22
CA ASP A 12 12.68 20.26 -0.68
C ASP A 12 12.82 20.36 0.86
N PRO A 13 13.47 19.40 1.54
CA PRO A 13 13.72 19.47 2.98
C PRO A 13 14.58 20.67 3.41
N THR A 14 15.38 21.25 2.51
CA THR A 14 16.20 22.44 2.76
C THR A 14 15.42 23.74 2.56
N SER A 15 14.11 23.66 2.27
CA SER A 15 13.22 24.78 1.90
C SER A 15 13.54 25.45 0.56
N THR A 16 14.39 24.83 -0.26
CA THR A 16 14.70 25.25 -1.62
C THR A 16 13.57 24.86 -2.55
N LEU A 17 13.17 25.78 -3.45
CA LEU A 17 12.10 25.55 -4.41
C LEU A 17 12.66 24.80 -5.63
N VAL A 18 11.99 23.71 -5.98
CA VAL A 18 12.34 22.80 -7.07
C VAL A 18 11.16 22.74 -8.04
N ASP A 19 11.43 22.95 -9.33
CA ASP A 19 10.43 23.01 -10.40
C ASP A 19 10.71 22.05 -11.57
N THR A 20 11.88 21.39 -11.58
CA THR A 20 12.22 20.37 -12.56
C THR A 20 11.51 19.06 -12.26
N GLN A 21 11.06 18.32 -13.29
CA GLN A 21 10.39 17.03 -13.10
C GLN A 21 11.23 16.05 -12.27
N VAL A 22 12.52 15.93 -12.58
CA VAL A 22 13.47 15.06 -11.84
C VAL A 22 13.55 15.46 -10.37
N GLY A 23 13.57 16.76 -10.08
CA GLY A 23 13.61 17.26 -8.71
C GLY A 23 12.29 17.06 -7.97
N LEU A 24 11.15 17.24 -8.64
CA LEU A 24 9.82 16.96 -8.09
C LEU A 24 9.65 15.48 -7.74
N ASP A 25 10.06 14.59 -8.64
CA ASP A 25 10.02 13.14 -8.44
C ASP A 25 10.90 12.75 -7.25
N LYS A 26 12.12 13.30 -7.17
CA LYS A 26 13.02 13.06 -6.05
C LYS A 26 12.43 13.50 -4.72
N VAL A 27 11.91 14.73 -4.63
CA VAL A 27 11.27 15.23 -3.39
C VAL A 27 10.09 14.36 -2.96
N ALA A 28 9.28 13.89 -3.92
CA ALA A 28 8.16 13.00 -3.63
C ALA A 28 8.63 11.61 -3.15
N ILE A 29 9.59 11.00 -3.85
CA ILE A 29 10.15 9.68 -3.53
C ILE A 29 10.80 9.71 -2.15
N ASP A 30 11.72 10.65 -1.91
CA ASP A 30 12.47 10.76 -0.65
C ASP A 30 11.52 10.94 0.53
N TYR A 31 10.48 11.78 0.37
CA TYR A 31 9.46 11.98 1.40
C TYR A 31 8.71 10.69 1.75
N TYR A 32 8.23 9.93 0.75
CA TYR A 32 7.47 8.71 1.04
C TYR A 32 8.35 7.55 1.50
N ILE A 33 9.58 7.43 1.00
CA ILE A 33 10.56 6.46 1.52
C ILE A 33 10.80 6.72 3.01
N ASP A 34 11.01 7.98 3.40
CA ASP A 34 11.23 8.32 4.79
C ASP A 34 9.97 8.14 5.65
N LEU A 35 8.80 8.56 5.14
CA LEU A 35 7.52 8.43 5.84
C LEU A 35 7.15 6.97 6.15
N PHE A 36 7.45 6.05 5.22
CA PHE A 36 7.16 4.62 5.37
C PHE A 36 8.37 3.80 5.85
N LYS A 37 9.50 4.44 6.15
CA LYS A 37 10.68 3.76 6.70
C LYS A 37 10.33 3.14 8.06
N ALA A 38 10.62 1.85 8.21
CA ALA A 38 10.46 1.18 9.49
C ALA A 38 11.34 1.86 10.54
N LYS A 39 10.75 2.19 11.70
CA LYS A 39 11.52 2.70 12.84
C LYS A 39 12.19 1.52 13.52
N VAL A 40 13.52 1.59 13.67
CA VAL A 40 14.26 0.62 14.48
C VAL A 40 13.95 0.94 15.93
N VAL A 41 13.17 0.07 16.57
CA VAL A 41 12.87 0.11 17.99
C VAL A 41 13.39 -1.19 18.57
N ASP A 42 14.11 -1.14 19.68
CA ASP A 42 14.49 -2.35 20.39
C ASP A 42 13.22 -3.01 20.96
N THR A 43 12.79 -4.07 20.31
CA THR A 43 11.61 -4.86 20.71
C THR A 43 11.98 -6.06 21.57
N GLN A 44 13.27 -6.34 21.81
CA GLN A 44 13.72 -7.51 22.56
C GLN A 44 13.14 -7.61 23.98
N PRO A 45 13.00 -6.50 24.74
CA PRO A 45 12.37 -6.57 26.06
C PRO A 45 10.92 -7.07 26.03
N ILE A 46 10.20 -6.85 24.94
CA ILE A 46 8.80 -7.27 24.77
C ILE A 46 8.72 -8.65 24.13
N VAL A 47 9.57 -8.94 23.15
CA VAL A 47 9.57 -10.23 22.43
C VAL A 47 9.97 -11.38 23.35
N SER A 48 10.89 -11.14 24.28
CA SER A 48 11.36 -12.17 25.23
C SER A 48 10.27 -12.70 26.17
N VAL A 49 9.22 -11.92 26.45
CA VAL A 49 8.10 -12.34 27.32
C VAL A 49 6.95 -12.99 26.55
N ILE A 50 6.95 -12.92 25.22
CA ILE A 50 5.91 -13.52 24.37
C ILE A 50 6.27 -14.98 24.10
N LYS A 51 5.43 -15.90 24.57
CA LYS A 51 5.56 -17.32 24.21
C LYS A 51 5.32 -17.50 22.71
N SER A 52 6.32 -17.96 21.98
CA SER A 52 6.16 -18.28 20.56
C SER A 52 5.14 -19.41 20.36
N ARG A 53 4.16 -19.18 19.49
CA ARG A 53 3.11 -20.15 19.14
C ARG A 53 3.04 -20.45 17.64
N ILE A 54 3.75 -19.67 16.83
CA ILE A 54 3.84 -19.84 15.37
C ILE A 54 5.06 -20.71 15.09
N THR A 55 4.85 -21.86 14.44
CA THR A 55 5.96 -22.75 14.09
C THR A 55 6.69 -22.28 12.83
N ASN A 56 7.81 -22.90 12.51
CA ASN A 56 8.53 -22.61 11.26
C ASN A 56 7.67 -22.95 10.03
N GLU A 57 6.87 -24.01 10.10
CA GLU A 57 5.95 -24.42 9.05
C GLU A 57 4.83 -23.39 8.85
N ASP A 58 4.31 -22.82 9.94
CA ASP A 58 3.33 -21.73 9.88
C ASP A 58 3.94 -20.49 9.21
N ASN A 59 5.19 -20.15 9.50
CA ASN A 59 5.92 -19.06 8.84
C ASN A 59 6.14 -19.34 7.34
N ILE A 60 6.55 -20.56 6.98
CA ILE A 60 6.69 -20.96 5.57
C ILE A 60 5.36 -20.82 4.83
N SER A 61 4.26 -21.25 5.46
CA SER A 61 2.91 -21.09 4.90
C SER A 61 2.54 -19.62 4.71
N LEU A 62 2.78 -18.77 5.71
CA LEU A 62 2.53 -17.33 5.63
C LEU A 62 3.34 -16.64 4.54
N MET A 63 4.60 -17.01 4.38
CA MET A 63 5.54 -16.42 3.42
C MET A 63 5.47 -17.03 2.01
N SER A 64 4.67 -18.08 1.81
CA SER A 64 4.53 -18.71 0.50
C SER A 64 4.01 -17.71 -0.56
N PRO A 65 4.35 -17.87 -1.84
CA PRO A 65 3.79 -17.02 -2.90
C PRO A 65 2.26 -17.00 -2.88
N ILE A 66 1.65 -15.83 -3.14
CA ILE A 66 0.20 -15.71 -3.24
C ILE A 66 -0.25 -16.34 -4.56
N ILE A 67 -1.21 -17.27 -4.49
CA ILE A 67 -1.76 -17.93 -5.67
C ILE A 67 -3.03 -17.24 -6.18
N LYS A 68 -3.38 -17.50 -7.44
CA LYS A 68 -4.50 -16.86 -8.14
C LYS A 68 -5.84 -17.11 -7.45
N GLU A 69 -6.01 -18.29 -6.88
CA GLU A 69 -7.22 -18.73 -6.17
C GLU A 69 -7.43 -17.90 -4.90
N GLU A 70 -6.36 -17.62 -4.14
CA GLU A 70 -6.40 -16.74 -2.97
C GLU A 70 -6.82 -15.32 -3.38
N VAL A 71 -6.22 -14.78 -4.45
CA VAL A 71 -6.62 -13.48 -5.01
C VAL A 71 -8.11 -13.44 -5.35
N HIS A 72 -8.63 -14.47 -6.02
CA HIS A 72 -10.06 -14.54 -6.34
C HIS A 72 -10.94 -14.57 -5.09
N LEU A 73 -10.58 -15.39 -4.10
CA LEU A 73 -11.30 -15.45 -2.83
C LEU A 73 -11.25 -14.12 -2.07
N ALA A 74 -10.11 -13.44 -2.05
CA ALA A 74 -9.97 -12.12 -1.43
C ALA A 74 -10.87 -11.08 -2.09
N ILE A 75 -10.92 -11.04 -3.43
CA ILE A 75 -11.78 -10.12 -4.18
C ILE A 75 -13.26 -10.37 -3.84
N LEU A 76 -13.70 -11.63 -3.81
CA LEU A 76 -15.09 -11.99 -3.48
C LEU A 76 -15.48 -11.61 -2.05
N GLN A 77 -14.53 -11.64 -1.11
CA GLN A 77 -14.76 -11.29 0.29
C GLN A 77 -14.69 -9.78 0.59
N MET A 78 -14.37 -8.94 -0.39
CA MET A 78 -14.38 -7.48 -0.21
C MET A 78 -15.80 -6.94 -0.39
N HIS A 79 -16.33 -6.24 0.63
CA HIS A 79 -17.64 -5.58 0.56
C HIS A 79 -17.72 -4.57 -0.60
N VAL A 80 -18.88 -4.54 -1.29
CA VAL A 80 -19.16 -3.70 -2.48
C VAL A 80 -18.90 -2.21 -2.24
N ASP A 81 -19.15 -1.71 -1.02
CA ASP A 81 -18.96 -0.29 -0.66
C ASP A 81 -17.49 0.10 -0.38
N LYS A 82 -16.58 -0.87 -0.29
CA LYS A 82 -15.13 -0.66 -0.11
C LYS A 82 -14.30 -1.16 -1.29
N ALA A 83 -14.92 -1.88 -2.21
CA ALA A 83 -14.43 -2.13 -3.55
C ALA A 83 -14.39 -0.79 -4.31
N PRO A 84 -13.48 -0.62 -5.30
CA PRO A 84 -13.68 0.45 -6.27
C PRO A 84 -15.07 0.25 -6.87
N SER A 85 -15.94 1.26 -6.82
CA SER A 85 -17.34 1.14 -7.25
C SER A 85 -17.46 0.40 -8.59
N PRO A 86 -18.62 -0.25 -8.89
CA PRO A 86 -18.84 -1.02 -10.13
C PRO A 86 -18.52 -0.31 -11.44
N ILE A 87 -18.31 1.01 -11.42
CA ILE A 87 -17.91 1.85 -12.56
C ILE A 87 -16.40 1.79 -12.85
N VAL A 88 -15.54 1.48 -11.88
CA VAL A 88 -14.09 1.71 -12.02
C VAL A 88 -13.30 0.49 -12.50
N PHE A 89 -13.67 -0.75 -12.15
CA PHE A 89 -13.05 -1.94 -12.76
C PHE A 89 -14.00 -3.13 -12.71
N ASN A 90 -14.50 -3.54 -13.87
CA ASN A 90 -15.28 -4.77 -14.03
C ASN A 90 -14.39 -5.96 -13.63
N LEU A 91 -14.95 -7.01 -13.01
CA LEU A 91 -14.24 -8.23 -12.59
C LEU A 91 -13.46 -8.91 -13.74
N GLY A 92 -13.87 -8.65 -15.00
CA GLY A 92 -13.14 -9.04 -16.21
C GLY A 92 -11.76 -8.38 -16.35
N PHE A 93 -11.58 -7.16 -15.82
CA PHE A 93 -10.31 -6.44 -15.82
C PHE A 93 -9.26 -7.19 -14.98
N TYR A 94 -9.59 -7.68 -13.79
CA TYR A 94 -8.63 -8.45 -12.99
C TYR A 94 -8.39 -9.88 -13.52
N LYS A 95 -9.33 -10.47 -14.27
CA LYS A 95 -9.13 -11.78 -14.93
C LYS A 95 -8.18 -11.71 -16.13
N HIS A 96 -8.14 -10.59 -16.86
CA HIS A 96 -7.31 -10.40 -18.07
C HIS A 96 -6.07 -9.52 -17.84
N PHE A 97 -6.12 -8.61 -16.87
CA PHE A 97 -5.15 -7.56 -16.59
C PHE A 97 -4.64 -7.69 -15.15
N PHE A 98 -4.31 -8.91 -14.70
CA PHE A 98 -3.42 -9.06 -13.54
C PHE A 98 -2.01 -8.71 -14.03
N PRO A 99 -1.56 -7.45 -13.92
CA PRO A 99 -0.40 -7.02 -14.67
C PRO A 99 0.81 -7.58 -13.96
N ILE A 100 1.60 -8.35 -14.69
CA ILE A 100 2.98 -8.68 -14.33
C ILE A 100 3.80 -7.39 -14.04
N THR A 101 3.30 -6.23 -14.48
CA THR A 101 3.81 -4.87 -14.23
C THR A 101 3.27 -4.24 -12.93
N LEU A 102 3.16 -5.00 -11.85
CA LEU A 102 2.89 -4.44 -10.50
C LEU A 102 3.97 -3.44 -10.04
N ASN A 103 5.14 -3.43 -10.68
CA ASN A 103 6.26 -2.55 -10.33
C ASN A 103 6.12 -1.12 -10.89
N ASP A 104 5.29 -0.89 -11.91
CA ASP A 104 5.12 0.42 -12.54
C ASP A 104 3.89 1.12 -11.96
N MET A 105 4.02 1.65 -10.75
CA MET A 105 2.92 2.28 -10.01
C MET A 105 2.91 3.81 -10.20
N ASN A 106 1.92 4.33 -10.92
CA ASN A 106 1.70 5.77 -11.03
C ASN A 106 1.06 6.34 -9.76
N ILE A 107 1.76 7.27 -9.11
CA ILE A 107 1.25 8.03 -7.95
C ILE A 107 0.61 9.33 -8.45
N VAL A 108 -0.66 9.53 -8.13
CA VAL A 108 -1.36 10.79 -8.38
C VAL A 108 -1.41 11.60 -7.09
N LEU A 109 -0.94 12.83 -7.10
CA LEU A 109 -0.94 13.72 -5.93
C LEU A 109 -2.11 14.71 -6.02
N ILE A 110 -3.04 14.65 -5.06
CA ILE A 110 -4.18 15.56 -4.97
C ILE A 110 -3.90 16.65 -3.94
N PRO A 111 -4.03 17.95 -4.29
CA PRO A 111 -3.80 19.05 -3.36
C PRO A 111 -4.85 19.03 -2.22
N LYS A 112 -4.42 19.23 -0.97
CA LYS A 112 -5.29 19.38 0.21
C LYS A 112 -5.66 20.84 0.50
N ILE A 113 -4.87 21.78 0.02
CA ILE A 113 -5.01 23.22 0.23
C ILE A 113 -4.83 23.96 -1.10
N GLU A 114 -5.15 25.25 -1.13
CA GLU A 114 -4.82 26.11 -2.26
C GLU A 114 -3.31 26.34 -2.36
N ASN A 115 -2.78 26.36 -3.59
CA ASN A 115 -1.37 26.61 -3.92
C ASN A 115 -0.35 25.83 -3.05
N PRO A 116 -0.46 24.49 -2.98
CA PRO A 116 0.46 23.70 -2.18
C PRO A 116 1.86 23.70 -2.81
N ASN A 117 2.86 23.96 -1.96
CA ASN A 117 4.28 23.97 -2.34
C ASN A 117 5.12 23.02 -1.48
N ILE A 118 4.50 22.18 -0.65
CA ILE A 118 5.17 21.16 0.17
C ILE A 118 4.45 19.84 -0.04
N ILE A 119 5.20 18.74 -0.21
CA ILE A 119 4.65 17.42 -0.54
C ILE A 119 3.62 16.90 0.48
N LYS A 120 3.78 17.24 1.76
CA LYS A 120 2.82 16.92 2.85
C LYS A 120 1.40 17.47 2.61
N ASN A 121 1.30 18.57 1.87
CA ASN A 121 0.05 19.23 1.52
C ASN A 121 -0.66 18.56 0.33
N PHE A 122 -0.12 17.46 -0.17
CA PHE A 122 -0.78 16.58 -1.13
C PHE A 122 -1.25 15.29 -0.46
N LYS A 123 -2.31 14.71 -1.00
CA LYS A 123 -2.79 13.37 -0.67
C LYS A 123 -2.42 12.45 -1.84
N PRO A 124 -1.65 11.38 -1.61
CA PRO A 124 -1.38 10.42 -2.68
C PRO A 124 -2.63 9.58 -2.94
N ILE A 125 -2.98 9.44 -4.20
CA ILE A 125 -3.86 8.41 -4.72
C ILE A 125 -3.00 7.51 -5.59
N VAL A 126 -2.91 6.24 -5.19
CA VAL A 126 -2.24 5.23 -5.98
C VAL A 126 -3.27 4.16 -6.35
N LEU A 127 -3.25 3.71 -7.60
CA LEU A 127 -4.06 2.57 -8.08
C LEU A 127 -3.80 1.29 -7.25
N CYS A 128 -2.70 1.27 -6.51
CA CYS A 128 -2.32 0.28 -5.53
C CYS A 128 -3.33 0.13 -4.39
N ASN A 129 -4.22 1.09 -4.14
CA ASN A 129 -5.22 0.93 -3.09
C ASN A 129 -6.05 -0.34 -3.26
N VAL A 130 -6.32 -0.78 -4.49
CA VAL A 130 -7.06 -2.04 -4.72
C VAL A 130 -6.14 -3.25 -4.57
N ILE A 131 -4.95 -3.22 -5.19
CA ILE A 131 -3.97 -4.32 -5.08
C ILE A 131 -3.54 -4.53 -3.63
N TYR A 132 -3.18 -3.47 -2.91
CA TYR A 132 -2.85 -3.49 -1.49
C TYR A 132 -4.01 -4.04 -0.66
N LYS A 133 -5.27 -3.65 -0.95
CA LYS A 133 -6.44 -4.24 -0.27
C LYS A 133 -6.56 -5.74 -0.53
N ILE A 134 -6.30 -6.19 -1.76
CA ILE A 134 -6.29 -7.62 -2.12
C ILE A 134 -5.18 -8.36 -1.37
N LEU A 135 -3.95 -7.82 -1.38
CA LEU A 135 -2.80 -8.41 -0.69
C LEU A 135 -3.02 -8.45 0.83
N ALA A 136 -3.50 -7.35 1.42
CA ALA A 136 -3.82 -7.28 2.84
C ALA A 136 -4.93 -8.25 3.22
N LYS A 137 -5.94 -8.42 2.35
CA LYS A 137 -7.03 -9.38 2.56
C LYS A 137 -6.54 -10.83 2.47
N ASN A 138 -5.64 -11.14 1.53
CA ASN A 138 -4.98 -12.44 1.45
C ASN A 138 -4.17 -12.74 2.70
N LEU A 139 -3.35 -11.80 3.15
CA LEU A 139 -2.56 -11.96 4.37
C LEU A 139 -3.47 -12.15 5.59
N ALA A 140 -4.55 -11.38 5.71
CA ALA A 140 -5.52 -11.54 6.79
C ALA A 140 -6.20 -12.92 6.75
N ASN A 141 -6.50 -13.45 5.56
CA ASN A 141 -7.07 -14.79 5.42
C ASN A 141 -6.08 -15.89 5.85
N ARG A 142 -4.79 -15.74 5.53
CA ARG A 142 -3.74 -16.65 6.01
C ARG A 142 -3.52 -16.55 7.51
N LEU A 143 -3.51 -15.34 8.06
CA LEU A 143 -3.40 -15.15 9.51
C LEU A 143 -4.61 -15.72 10.27
N LYS A 144 -5.80 -15.65 9.67
CA LYS A 144 -7.03 -16.16 10.30
C LYS A 144 -6.95 -17.64 10.67
N SER A 145 -6.30 -18.48 9.85
CA SER A 145 -6.13 -19.91 10.18
C SER A 145 -5.18 -20.14 11.36
N LEU A 146 -4.29 -19.17 11.64
CA LEU A 146 -3.30 -19.24 12.72
C LEU A 146 -3.76 -18.54 14.00
N LEU A 147 -4.76 -17.64 13.92
CA LEU A 147 -5.29 -16.92 15.09
C LEU A 147 -5.71 -17.85 16.23
N ALA A 148 -6.30 -19.01 15.90
CA ALA A 148 -6.70 -20.01 16.89
C ALA A 148 -5.50 -20.60 17.66
N LYS A 149 -4.30 -20.63 17.06
CA LYS A 149 -3.07 -21.04 17.76
C LYS A 149 -2.55 -19.92 18.64
N CYS A 150 -2.61 -18.68 18.16
CA CYS A 150 -2.06 -17.51 18.85
C CYS A 150 -2.87 -17.08 20.06
N ILE A 151 -4.20 -17.18 19.99
CA ILE A 151 -5.10 -16.72 21.05
C ILE A 151 -5.48 -17.92 21.91
N SER A 152 -4.99 -17.93 23.14
CA SER A 152 -5.53 -18.79 24.20
C SER A 152 -6.89 -18.23 24.61
N MET A 153 -7.93 -19.05 24.65
CA MET A 153 -8.94 -18.86 25.70
C MET A 153 -8.36 -19.22 27.06
#